data_AF-A0A6V7R982-F1
#
_entry.id   AF-A0A6V7R982-F1
#
_cell.length_a   1.000
_cell.length_b   1.000
_cell.length_c   1.000
_cell.angle_alpha   90.00
_cell.angle_beta   90.00
_cell.angle_gamma   90.00
#
_symmetry.space_group_name_H-M   'P 1'
#
loop_
_entity.id
_entity.type
_entity.pdbx_description
1 polymer ?
#
loop_
_entity_poly.entity_id
_entity_poly.type
_entity_poly.pdbx_seq_one_letter_code
_entity_poly.pdbx_strand_id
1 'polypeptide(L)'
;MIRYQNEYQLEPKPIIIEDIYQQSDCKSKIDKIHKEMINKPYDGKMAMDVAGYFINKYSFNNYQELSDSLEKSDYTKESVELLISTIENISEKFNMPISNFEDLLLEVHNAGQVGIRKINARQIISQQKSTFINTFKSIAPSMYEEIKKDLRRYVKLLDLDRSESLLSHLTYTFVTHWENLLENIYRHMPPVNIKVVSTNDQYHAEIIKQKLEFDFDGQVEVSVAEVNDLKEILSDEEADIIITNFSVPFDDKDHIFAINDLPTAKDMRKIMYAIHEVQHEATKYL
;
A
#
# COMPACT_ATOMS: atom_id res chain seq x y z
N MET A 1 0.45 -26.48 44.03
CA MET A 1 -0.99 -26.44 44.39
C MET A 1 -1.43 -24.99 44.24
N ILE A 2 -1.86 -24.60 43.04
CA ILE A 2 -2.16 -23.21 42.70
C ILE A 2 -3.66 -23.14 42.43
N ARG A 3 -4.39 -22.42 43.29
CA ARG A 3 -5.77 -22.01 43.09
C ARG A 3 -5.74 -20.63 42.46
N TYR A 4 -6.17 -20.50 41.21
CA TYR A 4 -6.66 -19.23 40.68
C TYR A 4 -8.18 -19.32 40.62
N GLN A 5 -8.83 -18.46 41.41
CA GLN A 5 -10.27 -18.20 41.35
C GLN A 5 -10.54 -17.36 40.09
N ASN A 6 -11.41 -17.89 39.22
CA ASN A 6 -12.04 -17.15 38.13
C ASN A 6 -13.24 -16.40 38.68
N GLU A 7 -13.21 -15.07 38.73
CA GLU A 7 -14.42 -14.24 38.79
C GLU A 7 -14.19 -12.93 38.05
N TYR A 8 -14.42 -12.93 36.73
CA TYR A 8 -14.97 -11.80 35.97
C TYR A 8 -15.62 -12.37 34.70
N GLN A 9 -16.80 -12.99 34.87
CA GLN A 9 -17.72 -13.17 33.76
C GLN A 9 -18.54 -11.87 33.63
N LEU A 10 -18.03 -10.93 32.83
CA LEU A 10 -18.91 -9.93 32.23
C LEU A 10 -19.57 -10.61 31.03
N GLU A 11 -20.80 -11.08 31.22
CA GLU A 11 -21.61 -11.54 30.09
C GLU A 11 -21.72 -10.41 29.07
N PRO A 12 -21.25 -10.61 27.82
CA PRO A 12 -21.50 -9.64 26.77
C PRO A 12 -23.00 -9.63 26.52
N LYS A 13 -23.68 -8.52 26.86
CA LYS A 13 -25.02 -8.26 26.31
C LYS A 13 -24.86 -8.32 24.79
N PRO A 14 -25.47 -9.30 24.10
CA PRO A 14 -25.40 -9.34 22.65
C PRO A 14 -26.03 -8.05 22.15
N ILE A 15 -25.35 -7.34 21.24
CA ILE A 15 -26.08 -6.51 20.29
C ILE A 15 -27.08 -7.47 19.64
N ILE A 16 -28.36 -7.16 19.80
CA ILE A 16 -29.45 -8.09 19.54
C ILE A 16 -29.54 -8.25 18.01
N ILE A 17 -28.84 -9.25 17.47
CA ILE A 17 -28.98 -9.70 16.08
C ILE A 17 -30.46 -10.02 15.77
N GLU A 18 -31.24 -10.38 16.79
CA GLU A 18 -32.68 -10.58 16.68
C GLU A 18 -33.42 -9.29 16.27
N ASP A 19 -32.97 -8.10 16.67
CA ASP A 19 -33.60 -6.83 16.31
C ASP A 19 -33.32 -6.45 14.85
N ILE A 20 -32.12 -6.76 14.34
CA ILE A 20 -31.77 -6.60 12.91
C ILE A 20 -32.53 -7.63 12.05
N TYR A 21 -32.68 -8.85 12.56
CA TYR A 21 -33.38 -9.94 11.87
C TYR A 21 -34.90 -9.72 11.79
N GLN A 22 -35.50 -9.02 12.76
CA GLN A 22 -36.94 -8.70 12.76
C GLN A 22 -37.30 -7.55 11.80
N GLN A 23 -36.32 -6.79 11.30
CA GLN A 23 -36.55 -5.56 10.53
C GLN A 23 -36.58 -5.72 8.99
N SER A 24 -36.68 -6.92 8.42
CA SER A 24 -36.66 -7.08 6.96
C SER A 24 -37.64 -8.10 6.38
N ASP A 25 -38.14 -7.79 5.17
CA ASP A 25 -38.83 -8.70 4.24
C ASP A 25 -38.02 -9.97 3.87
N CYS A 26 -36.75 -10.04 4.31
CA CYS A 26 -35.86 -11.18 4.06
C CYS A 26 -36.05 -12.34 5.05
N LYS A 27 -36.68 -12.11 6.21
CA LYS A 27 -36.88 -13.14 7.26
C LYS A 27 -37.61 -14.38 6.72
N SER A 28 -38.72 -14.18 6.02
CA SER A 28 -39.52 -15.27 5.45
C SER A 28 -38.79 -16.09 4.40
N LYS A 29 -37.89 -15.47 3.62
CA LYS A 29 -37.06 -16.14 2.62
C LYS A 29 -35.90 -16.91 3.26
N ILE A 30 -35.24 -16.32 4.25
CA ILE A 30 -34.17 -16.97 5.01
C ILE A 30 -34.72 -18.17 5.76
N ASP A 31 -35.86 -18.04 6.45
CA ASP A 31 -36.51 -19.14 7.15
C ASP A 31 -36.91 -20.28 6.22
N LYS A 32 -37.42 -19.95 5.03
CA LYS A 32 -37.76 -20.94 4.01
C LYS A 32 -36.50 -21.71 3.55
N ILE A 33 -35.42 -21.00 3.24
CA ILE A 33 -34.14 -21.60 2.82
C ILE A 33 -33.55 -22.50 3.93
N HIS A 34 -33.54 -22.03 5.18
CA HIS A 34 -32.99 -22.79 6.31
C HIS A 34 -33.82 -24.05 6.60
N LYS A 35 -35.14 -23.96 6.51
CA LYS A 35 -36.04 -25.10 6.70
C LYS A 35 -35.95 -26.11 5.56
N GLU A 36 -35.83 -25.65 4.32
CA GLU A 36 -35.78 -26.50 3.12
C GLU A 36 -34.39 -27.14 2.89
N MET A 37 -33.30 -26.44 3.21
CA MET A 37 -31.93 -26.92 2.92
C MET A 37 -31.18 -27.48 4.14
N ILE A 38 -31.41 -26.94 5.34
CA ILE A 38 -30.62 -27.26 6.55
C ILE A 38 -31.47 -28.00 7.61
N ASN A 39 -32.79 -28.13 7.38
CA ASN A 39 -33.78 -28.79 8.26
C ASN A 39 -33.69 -28.31 9.72
N LYS A 40 -33.34 -27.04 9.93
CA LYS A 40 -33.29 -26.38 11.23
C LYS A 40 -33.82 -24.95 11.10
N PRO A 41 -34.55 -24.43 12.11
CA PRO A 41 -34.96 -23.03 12.12
C PRO A 41 -33.72 -22.13 12.24
N TYR A 42 -33.76 -20.95 11.60
CA TYR A 42 -32.77 -19.91 11.86
C TYR A 42 -33.10 -19.26 13.20
N ASP A 43 -32.19 -19.36 14.18
CA ASP A 43 -32.33 -18.76 15.50
C ASP A 43 -31.10 -17.91 15.86
N GLY A 44 -31.20 -17.12 16.94
CA GLY A 44 -30.11 -16.25 17.39
C GLY A 44 -28.81 -17.02 17.71
N LYS A 45 -28.91 -18.30 18.06
CA LYS A 45 -27.76 -19.17 18.28
C LYS A 45 -27.07 -19.53 16.98
N MET A 46 -27.83 -19.88 15.94
CA MET A 46 -27.29 -20.15 14.61
C MET A 46 -26.71 -18.89 13.98
N ALA A 47 -27.33 -17.73 14.20
CA ALA A 47 -26.78 -16.44 13.82
C ALA A 47 -25.44 -16.16 14.52
N MET A 48 -25.30 -16.50 15.81
CA MET A 48 -24.02 -16.41 16.53
C MET A 48 -23.00 -17.49 16.11
N ASP A 49 -23.44 -18.70 15.76
CA ASP A 49 -22.56 -19.76 15.27
C ASP A 49 -21.99 -19.43 13.87
N VAL A 50 -22.74 -18.67 13.05
CA VAL A 50 -22.33 -18.22 11.71
C VAL A 50 -21.60 -16.86 11.76
N ALA A 51 -22.19 -15.88 12.46
CA ALA A 51 -21.72 -14.49 12.49
C ALA A 51 -20.83 -14.17 13.70
N GLY A 52 -20.88 -14.94 14.79
CA GLY A 52 -20.04 -14.75 15.98
C GLY A 52 -18.54 -14.99 15.72
N TYR A 53 -18.20 -15.51 14.55
CA TYR A 53 -16.84 -15.53 14.02
C TYR A 53 -16.36 -14.15 13.52
N PHE A 54 -17.29 -13.28 13.13
CA PHE A 54 -17.06 -11.92 12.64
C PHE A 54 -17.30 -10.84 13.71
N ILE A 55 -17.99 -11.18 14.80
CA ILE A 55 -18.32 -10.25 15.88
C ILE A 55 -17.21 -10.29 16.94
N ASN A 56 -16.38 -9.25 16.95
CA ASN A 56 -15.45 -8.95 18.05
C ASN A 56 -15.96 -7.67 18.76
N LYS A 57 -15.91 -7.67 20.10
CA LYS A 57 -16.26 -6.51 20.95
C LYS A 57 -15.51 -5.24 20.56
N TYR A 58 -14.31 -5.37 19.99
CA TYR A 58 -13.46 -4.27 19.57
C TYR A 58 -13.45 -4.07 18.05
N SER A 59 -14.39 -4.65 17.31
CA SER A 59 -14.57 -4.37 15.89
C SER A 59 -15.78 -3.48 15.67
N PHE A 60 -15.62 -2.50 14.78
CA PHE A 60 -16.60 -1.44 14.55
C PHE A 60 -16.96 -1.38 13.07
N ASN A 61 -18.20 -1.03 12.74
CA ASN A 61 -18.66 -1.02 11.35
C ASN A 61 -18.29 0.28 10.62
N ASN A 62 -18.06 1.36 11.37
CA ASN A 62 -17.74 2.69 10.85
C ASN A 62 -16.95 3.49 11.90
N TYR A 63 -16.39 4.62 11.46
CA TYR A 63 -15.59 5.48 12.33
C TYR A 63 -16.39 6.08 13.49
N GLN A 64 -17.68 6.39 13.30
CA GLN A 64 -18.51 6.94 14.38
C GLN A 64 -18.64 5.94 15.54
N GLU A 65 -18.90 4.67 15.25
CA GLU A 65 -18.96 3.61 16.26
C GLU A 65 -17.62 3.43 17.01
N LEU A 66 -16.50 3.52 16.28
CA LEU A 66 -15.16 3.48 16.87
C LEU A 66 -14.95 4.67 17.80
N SER A 67 -15.26 5.88 17.34
CA SER A 67 -15.14 7.12 18.11
C SER A 67 -16.00 7.10 19.37
N ASP A 68 -17.27 6.68 19.27
CA ASP A 68 -18.20 6.56 20.40
C ASP A 68 -17.76 5.52 21.45
N SER A 69 -16.84 4.63 21.08
CA SER A 69 -16.29 3.61 21.98
C SER A 69 -15.09 4.09 22.80
N LEU A 70 -14.45 5.20 22.41
CA LEU A 70 -13.25 5.73 23.08
C LEU A 70 -13.53 6.16 24.52
N GLU A 71 -14.75 6.62 24.81
CA GLU A 71 -15.18 6.96 26.18
C GLU A 71 -15.55 5.73 27.02
N LYS A 72 -15.78 4.59 26.37
CA LYS A 72 -16.34 3.37 26.99
C LYS A 72 -15.30 2.26 27.19
N SER A 73 -14.13 2.39 26.56
CA SER A 73 -13.13 1.33 26.48
C SER A 73 -11.73 1.93 26.47
N ASP A 74 -11.03 1.84 27.61
CA ASP A 74 -9.62 2.24 27.72
C ASP A 74 -8.74 1.50 26.72
N TYR A 75 -9.03 0.21 26.48
CA TYR A 75 -8.33 -0.59 25.47
C TYR A 75 -8.51 -0.03 24.05
N THR A 76 -9.74 0.35 23.68
CA THR A 76 -9.99 0.89 22.34
C THR A 76 -9.31 2.25 22.18
N LYS A 77 -9.37 3.08 23.23
CA LYS A 77 -8.68 4.36 23.28
C LYS A 77 -7.19 4.21 23.09
N GLU A 78 -6.54 3.35 23.86
CA GLU A 78 -5.10 3.07 23.72
C GLU A 78 -4.77 2.57 22.30
N SER A 79 -5.61 1.68 21.76
CA SER A 79 -5.42 1.17 20.39
C SER A 79 -5.46 2.27 19.34
N VAL A 80 -6.44 3.16 19.44
CA VAL A 80 -6.62 4.26 18.49
C VAL A 80 -5.52 5.30 18.63
N GLU A 81 -5.12 5.67 19.84
CA GLU A 81 -4.02 6.63 20.07
C GLU A 81 -2.69 6.11 19.49
N LEU A 82 -2.39 4.82 19.66
CA LEU A 82 -1.21 4.20 19.07
C LEU A 82 -1.23 4.20 17.54
N LEU A 83 -2.40 3.94 16.94
CA LEU A 83 -2.55 3.93 15.49
C LEU A 83 -2.52 5.33 14.89
N ILE A 84 -3.15 6.32 15.52
CA ILE A 84 -3.07 7.72 15.11
C ILE A 84 -1.60 8.14 15.04
N SER A 85 -0.84 7.93 16.12
CA SER A 85 0.59 8.24 16.13
C SER A 85 1.37 7.47 15.07
N THR A 86 1.03 6.20 14.82
CA THR A 86 1.68 5.39 13.77
C THR A 86 1.42 5.99 12.38
N ILE A 87 0.16 6.28 12.07
CA ILE A 87 -0.26 6.80 10.78
C ILE A 87 0.34 8.19 10.52
N GLU A 88 0.28 9.08 11.51
CA GLU A 88 0.84 10.43 11.43
C GLU A 88 2.36 10.39 11.25
N ASN A 89 3.08 9.59 12.04
CA ASN A 89 4.55 9.48 11.92
C ASN A 89 4.98 9.03 10.52
N ILE A 90 4.25 8.07 9.92
CA ILE A 90 4.58 7.56 8.58
C ILE A 90 4.23 8.63 7.53
N SER A 91 3.07 9.28 7.65
CA SER A 91 2.66 10.38 6.77
C SER A 91 3.68 11.53 6.76
N GLU A 92 4.11 11.97 7.94
CA GLU A 92 5.10 13.04 8.10
C GLU A 92 6.48 12.64 7.58
N LYS A 93 6.94 11.43 7.92
CA LYS A 93 8.27 10.95 7.54
C LYS A 93 8.47 10.88 6.03
N PHE A 94 7.43 10.48 5.29
CA PHE A 94 7.47 10.37 3.84
C PHE A 94 6.85 11.58 3.12
N ASN A 95 6.38 12.58 3.87
CA ASN A 95 5.69 13.76 3.35
C ASN A 95 4.49 13.39 2.44
N MET A 96 3.75 12.34 2.80
CA MET A 96 2.61 11.85 2.02
C MET A 96 1.31 12.08 2.79
N PRO A 97 0.37 12.87 2.25
CA PRO A 97 -0.90 13.12 2.91
C PRO A 97 -1.81 11.88 2.87
N ILE A 98 -2.74 11.82 3.83
CA ILE A 98 -3.75 10.76 3.94
C ILE A 98 -5.12 11.41 3.83
N SER A 99 -5.78 11.25 2.68
CA SER A 99 -7.11 11.80 2.44
C SER A 99 -8.21 11.09 3.22
N ASN A 100 -8.06 9.78 3.44
CA ASN A 100 -9.05 8.91 4.07
C ASN A 100 -8.60 8.41 5.46
N PHE A 101 -8.09 9.32 6.29
CA PHE A 101 -7.47 8.99 7.58
C PHE A 101 -8.39 8.15 8.49
N GLU A 102 -9.66 8.53 8.62
CA GLU A 102 -10.64 7.85 9.47
C GLU A 102 -10.89 6.40 9.04
N ASP A 103 -11.02 6.17 7.73
CA ASP A 103 -11.22 4.84 7.15
C ASP A 103 -9.98 3.97 7.32
N LEU A 104 -8.79 4.51 7.04
CA LEU A 104 -7.52 3.82 7.25
C LEU A 104 -7.35 3.39 8.71
N LEU A 105 -7.62 4.30 9.65
CA LEU A 105 -7.55 4.05 11.08
C LEU A 105 -8.52 2.92 11.50
N LEU A 106 -9.77 2.99 11.05
CA LEU A 106 -10.79 1.98 11.32
C LEU A 106 -10.38 0.59 10.82
N GLU A 107 -9.92 0.51 9.56
CA GLU A 107 -9.59 -0.76 8.91
C GLU A 107 -8.35 -1.42 9.55
N VAL A 108 -7.32 -0.63 9.89
CA VAL A 108 -6.12 -1.14 10.58
C VAL A 108 -6.47 -1.59 12.00
N HIS A 109 -7.29 -0.82 12.72
CA HIS A 109 -7.79 -1.21 14.04
C HIS A 109 -8.54 -2.55 13.98
N ASN A 110 -9.55 -2.64 13.11
CA ASN A 110 -10.37 -3.83 12.93
C ASN A 110 -9.53 -5.05 12.52
N ALA A 111 -8.56 -4.88 11.62
CA ALA A 111 -7.66 -5.95 11.20
C ALA A 111 -6.83 -6.51 12.37
N GLY A 112 -6.43 -5.66 13.32
CA GLY A 112 -5.74 -6.07 14.55
C GLY A 112 -6.62 -6.94 15.45
N GLN A 113 -7.89 -6.55 15.61
CA GLN A 113 -8.84 -7.24 16.49
C GLN A 113 -9.32 -8.58 15.92
N VAL A 114 -9.33 -8.72 14.60
CA VAL A 114 -9.69 -9.95 13.90
C VAL A 114 -8.66 -11.08 14.11
N GLY A 115 -7.46 -10.75 14.58
CA GLY A 115 -6.29 -11.63 14.75
C GLY A 115 -6.42 -12.83 15.67
N ILE A 116 -7.55 -13.03 16.37
CA ILE A 116 -7.75 -14.17 17.28
C ILE A 116 -8.53 -15.33 16.63
N ARG A 117 -9.22 -15.14 15.48
CA ARG A 117 -10.08 -16.21 14.92
C ARG A 117 -9.92 -16.49 13.42
N LYS A 118 -9.49 -15.56 12.58
CA LYS A 118 -9.43 -15.69 11.10
C LYS A 118 -8.24 -16.47 10.51
N ILE A 119 -7.53 -17.21 11.33
CA ILE A 119 -6.22 -17.75 10.99
C ILE A 119 -6.27 -19.08 10.23
N ASN A 120 -7.43 -19.72 10.06
CA ASN A 120 -7.51 -21.04 9.40
C ASN A 120 -7.90 -21.02 7.91
N ALA A 121 -8.04 -19.85 7.27
CA ALA A 121 -8.02 -19.69 5.80
C ALA A 121 -6.59 -19.41 5.25
N ARG A 122 -5.57 -19.59 6.09
CA ARG A 122 -4.22 -18.99 6.03
C ARG A 122 -3.35 -19.31 4.81
N GLN A 123 -3.65 -20.23 3.90
CA GLN A 123 -2.66 -20.61 2.87
C GLN A 123 -2.91 -19.97 1.50
N ILE A 124 -4.14 -19.99 0.98
CA ILE A 124 -4.39 -19.48 -0.39
C ILE A 124 -4.43 -17.94 -0.42
N ILE A 125 -5.11 -17.33 0.55
CA ILE A 125 -5.22 -15.86 0.64
C ILE A 125 -3.92 -15.23 1.19
N SER A 126 -3.18 -15.91 2.06
CA SER A 126 -1.90 -15.34 2.55
C SER A 126 -0.83 -15.31 1.48
N GLN A 127 -0.82 -16.28 0.55
CA GLN A 127 0.12 -16.28 -0.56
C GLN A 127 -0.07 -15.05 -1.45
N GLN A 128 -1.31 -14.73 -1.84
CA GLN A 128 -1.57 -13.52 -2.66
C GLN A 128 -1.24 -12.21 -1.92
N LYS A 129 -1.57 -12.13 -0.63
CA LYS A 129 -1.18 -10.99 0.22
C LYS A 129 0.33 -10.85 0.35
N SER A 130 1.04 -11.98 0.46
CA SER A 130 2.51 -11.99 0.53
C SER A 130 3.14 -11.53 -0.78
N THR A 131 2.59 -11.91 -1.94
CA THR A 131 3.06 -11.43 -3.23
C THR A 131 2.90 -9.91 -3.33
N PHE A 132 1.72 -9.37 -3.01
CA PHE A 132 1.49 -7.93 -3.02
C PHE A 132 2.48 -7.19 -2.10
N ILE A 133 2.65 -7.66 -0.87
CA ILE A 133 3.56 -7.04 0.09
C ILE A 133 5.02 -7.11 -0.36
N ASN A 134 5.45 -8.23 -0.97
CA ASN A 134 6.80 -8.33 -1.51
C ASN A 134 7.02 -7.37 -2.69
N THR A 135 6.02 -7.22 -3.57
CA THR A 135 6.05 -6.22 -4.63
C THR A 135 6.12 -4.80 -4.06
N PHE A 136 5.28 -4.48 -3.07
CA PHE A 136 5.32 -3.18 -2.41
C PHE A 136 6.69 -2.90 -1.76
N LYS A 137 7.26 -3.90 -1.07
CA LYS A 137 8.62 -3.81 -0.51
C LYS A 137 9.69 -3.55 -1.57
N SER A 138 9.53 -4.06 -2.80
CA SER A 138 10.46 -3.76 -3.88
C SER A 138 10.30 -2.35 -4.45
N ILE A 139 9.11 -1.76 -4.32
CA ILE A 139 8.79 -0.40 -4.77
C ILE A 139 9.24 0.63 -3.74
N ALA A 140 8.88 0.47 -2.47
CA ALA A 140 9.17 1.41 -1.37
C ALA A 140 9.72 0.67 -0.14
N PRO A 141 10.98 0.19 -0.20
CA PRO A 141 11.57 -0.64 0.85
C PRO A 141 11.67 0.07 2.21
N SER A 142 12.01 1.36 2.25
CA SER A 142 12.18 2.12 3.50
C SER A 142 10.83 2.30 4.21
N MET A 143 9.80 2.70 3.46
CA MET A 143 8.43 2.85 3.95
C MET A 143 7.86 1.52 4.42
N TYR A 144 8.08 0.43 3.67
CA TYR A 144 7.68 -0.89 4.12
C TYR A 144 8.27 -1.25 5.50
N GLU A 145 9.57 -1.03 5.71
CA GLU A 145 10.23 -1.36 6.97
C GLU A 145 9.73 -0.47 8.12
N GLU A 146 9.47 0.82 7.88
CA GLU A 146 8.91 1.71 8.91
C GLU A 146 7.45 1.38 9.26
N ILE A 147 6.58 1.15 8.26
CA ILE A 147 5.21 0.67 8.48
C ILE A 147 5.24 -0.61 9.32
N LYS A 148 6.05 -1.60 8.91
CA LYS A 148 6.14 -2.90 9.59
C LYS A 148 6.67 -2.74 11.02
N LYS A 149 7.65 -1.87 11.25
CA LYS A 149 8.23 -1.59 12.56
C LYS A 149 7.22 -0.95 13.51
N ASP A 150 6.47 0.05 13.05
CA ASP A 150 5.50 0.74 13.89
C ASP A 150 4.27 -0.14 14.17
N LEU A 151 3.79 -0.90 13.18
CA LEU A 151 2.73 -1.89 13.38
C LEU A 151 3.17 -3.02 14.33
N ARG A 152 4.45 -3.41 14.32
CA ARG A 152 5.00 -4.35 15.31
C ARG A 152 4.99 -3.75 16.72
N ARG A 153 5.27 -2.46 16.85
CA ARG A 153 5.15 -1.72 18.13
C ARG A 153 3.71 -1.74 18.62
N TYR A 154 2.75 -1.42 17.75
CA TYR A 154 1.31 -1.48 18.02
C TYR A 154 0.88 -2.87 18.52
N VAL A 155 1.21 -3.94 17.78
CA VAL A 155 0.90 -5.33 18.15
C VAL A 155 1.48 -5.70 19.52
N LYS A 156 2.72 -5.26 19.80
CA LYS A 156 3.39 -5.54 21.07
C LYS A 156 2.75 -4.82 22.25
N LEU A 157 2.39 -3.54 22.08
CA LEU A 157 1.85 -2.72 23.18
C LEU A 157 0.43 -3.13 23.55
N LEU A 158 -0.39 -3.52 22.59
CA LEU A 158 -1.76 -4.04 22.84
C LEU A 158 -1.82 -5.53 23.17
N ASP A 159 -0.67 -6.20 23.30
CA ASP A 159 -0.55 -7.64 23.52
C ASP A 159 -1.37 -8.51 22.54
N LEU A 160 -1.38 -8.11 21.26
CA LEU A 160 -2.00 -8.87 20.17
C LEU A 160 -1.14 -10.08 19.76
N ASP A 161 -1.69 -10.98 18.93
CA ASP A 161 -0.93 -12.10 18.34
C ASP A 161 0.32 -11.59 17.62
N ARG A 162 1.49 -11.93 18.15
CA ARG A 162 2.79 -11.48 17.64
C ARG A 162 3.25 -12.28 16.40
N SER A 163 2.36 -13.07 15.80
CA SER A 163 2.68 -13.81 14.58
C SER A 163 2.99 -12.88 13.41
N GLU A 164 3.99 -13.25 12.60
CA GLU A 164 4.29 -12.55 11.34
C GLU A 164 3.09 -12.59 10.37
N SER A 165 2.15 -13.52 10.55
CA SER A 165 0.89 -13.55 9.79
C SER A 165 -0.02 -12.38 10.14
N LEU A 166 -0.15 -12.01 11.42
CA LEU A 166 -0.92 -10.82 11.81
C LEU A 166 -0.22 -9.57 11.32
N LEU A 167 1.09 -9.47 11.54
CA LEU A 167 1.86 -8.30 11.12
C LEU A 167 1.82 -8.08 9.59
N SER A 168 1.92 -9.16 8.82
CA SER A 168 1.78 -9.10 7.36
C SER A 168 0.37 -8.69 6.94
N HIS A 169 -0.67 -9.14 7.66
CA HIS A 169 -2.04 -8.72 7.39
C HIS A 169 -2.24 -7.24 7.70
N LEU A 170 -1.75 -6.75 8.84
CA LEU A 170 -1.83 -5.34 9.22
C LEU A 170 -1.09 -4.46 8.21
N THR A 171 0.11 -4.87 7.81
CA THR A 171 0.91 -4.15 6.80
C THR A 171 0.15 -4.10 5.47
N TYR A 172 -0.44 -5.23 5.06
CA TYR A 172 -1.28 -5.29 3.86
C TYR A 172 -2.47 -4.33 3.96
N THR A 173 -3.23 -4.40 5.06
CA THR A 173 -4.39 -3.54 5.28
C THR A 173 -4.00 -2.06 5.25
N PHE A 174 -2.91 -1.69 5.93
CA PHE A 174 -2.40 -0.33 5.97
C PHE A 174 -2.06 0.19 4.57
N VAL A 175 -1.30 -0.59 3.78
CA VAL A 175 -0.88 -0.19 2.43
C VAL A 175 -2.07 -0.13 1.45
N THR A 176 -3.02 -1.06 1.53
CA THR A 176 -4.14 -1.09 0.57
C THR A 176 -5.25 -0.10 0.88
N HIS A 177 -5.36 0.36 2.13
CA HIS A 177 -6.38 1.35 2.53
C HIS A 177 -5.83 2.76 2.62
N TRP A 178 -4.53 2.99 2.45
CA TRP A 178 -4.01 4.33 2.27
C TRP A 178 -4.33 4.81 0.85
N GLU A 179 -5.31 5.70 0.73
CA GLU A 179 -5.78 6.21 -0.55
C GLU A 179 -4.67 6.97 -1.29
N ASN A 180 -4.55 6.74 -2.59
CA ASN A 180 -3.55 7.35 -3.48
C ASN A 180 -2.09 7.11 -3.06
N LEU A 181 -1.79 6.10 -2.23
CA LEU A 181 -0.42 5.83 -1.76
C LEU A 181 0.56 5.61 -2.92
N LEU A 182 0.23 4.73 -3.87
CA LEU A 182 1.12 4.47 -5.02
C LEU A 182 1.30 5.71 -5.90
N GLU A 183 0.24 6.48 -6.13
CA GLU A 183 0.33 7.73 -6.88
C GLU A 183 1.26 8.73 -6.17
N ASN A 184 1.11 8.89 -4.86
CA ASN A 184 1.97 9.75 -4.05
C ASN A 184 3.43 9.27 -4.09
N ILE A 185 3.68 7.97 -4.03
CA ILE A 185 5.02 7.39 -4.19
C ILE A 185 5.63 7.81 -5.53
N TYR A 186 4.93 7.60 -6.65
CA TYR A 186 5.47 7.96 -7.97
C TYR A 186 5.62 9.46 -8.18
N ARG A 187 4.74 10.30 -7.63
CA ARG A 187 4.86 11.76 -7.70
C ARG A 187 6.01 12.32 -6.88
N HIS A 188 6.43 11.64 -5.81
CA HIS A 188 7.58 12.02 -5.00
C HIS A 188 8.90 11.45 -5.54
N MET A 189 8.87 10.59 -6.55
CA MET A 189 10.10 10.17 -7.22
C MET A 189 10.68 11.36 -7.99
N PRO A 190 11.99 11.64 -7.85
CA PRO A 190 12.62 12.65 -8.68
C PRO A 190 12.48 12.25 -10.16
N PRO A 191 12.22 13.21 -11.06
CA PRO A 191 12.22 12.92 -12.48
C PRO A 191 13.62 12.52 -12.95
N VAL A 192 13.68 11.64 -13.94
CA VAL A 192 14.94 11.23 -14.57
C VAL A 192 15.37 12.32 -15.56
N ASN A 193 16.56 12.89 -15.35
CA ASN A 193 17.11 13.94 -16.20
C ASN A 193 17.67 13.33 -17.49
N ILE A 194 17.02 13.62 -18.61
CA ILE A 194 17.44 13.14 -19.92
C ILE A 194 18.04 14.28 -20.72
N LYS A 195 19.28 14.11 -21.20
CA LYS A 195 19.93 15.03 -22.13
C LYS A 195 19.86 14.50 -23.56
N VAL A 196 19.34 15.30 -24.48
CA VAL A 196 19.31 14.99 -25.91
C VAL A 196 20.35 15.82 -26.65
N VAL A 197 21.20 15.15 -27.43
CA VAL A 197 22.22 15.79 -28.27
C VAL A 197 22.11 15.28 -29.70
N SER A 198 22.12 16.20 -30.65
CA SER A 198 21.93 15.92 -32.06
C SER A 198 23.01 16.60 -32.90
N THR A 199 23.64 15.86 -33.81
CA THR A 199 24.57 16.43 -34.81
C THR A 199 23.85 17.08 -35.97
N ASN A 200 22.53 16.90 -36.12
CA ASN A 200 21.77 17.48 -37.21
C ASN A 200 21.59 18.99 -36.97
N ASP A 201 20.83 19.33 -35.93
CA ASP A 201 20.66 20.66 -35.36
C ASP A 201 19.87 20.54 -34.04
N GLN A 202 19.64 21.68 -33.38
CA GLN A 202 18.82 21.77 -32.17
C GLN A 202 17.35 21.40 -32.43
N TYR A 203 16.77 21.71 -33.60
CA TYR A 203 15.37 21.40 -33.90
C TYR A 203 15.10 19.90 -33.96
N HIS A 204 16.05 19.13 -34.48
CA HIS A 204 16.00 17.68 -34.46
C HIS A 204 15.98 17.12 -33.03
N ALA A 205 16.83 17.66 -32.13
CA ALA A 205 16.83 17.29 -30.72
C ALA A 205 15.52 17.69 -30.01
N GLU A 206 14.93 18.84 -30.35
CA GLU A 206 13.63 19.28 -29.82
C GLU A 206 12.49 18.32 -30.20
N ILE A 207 12.50 17.75 -31.41
CA ILE A 207 11.50 16.74 -31.81
C ILE A 207 11.64 15.47 -30.97
N ILE A 208 12.88 15.01 -30.74
CA ILE A 208 13.16 13.85 -29.88
C ILE A 208 12.70 14.15 -28.45
N LYS A 209 13.00 15.34 -27.92
CA LYS A 209 12.54 15.80 -26.62
C LYS A 209 11.02 15.72 -26.48
N GLN A 210 10.28 16.31 -27.43
CA GLN A 210 8.82 16.28 -27.40
C GLN A 210 8.27 14.85 -27.39
N LYS A 211 8.90 13.95 -28.13
CA LYS A 211 8.50 12.54 -28.16
C LYS A 211 8.71 11.86 -26.80
N LEU A 212 9.84 12.12 -26.14
CA LEU A 212 10.17 11.55 -24.83
C LEU A 212 9.27 12.11 -23.73
N GLU A 213 9.05 13.42 -23.70
CA GLU A 213 8.14 14.07 -22.75
C GLU A 213 6.71 13.54 -22.91
N PHE A 214 6.26 13.31 -24.14
CA PHE A 214 4.94 12.74 -24.40
C PHE A 214 4.81 11.28 -23.93
N ASP A 215 5.81 10.44 -24.18
CA ASP A 215 5.75 9.01 -23.83
C ASP A 215 6.02 8.73 -22.33
N PHE A 216 6.74 9.62 -21.65
CA PHE A 216 7.18 9.46 -20.25
C PHE A 216 6.74 10.62 -19.35
N ASP A 217 5.56 11.18 -19.62
CA ASP A 217 5.01 12.32 -18.88
C ASP A 217 5.10 12.13 -17.35
N GLY A 218 5.58 13.16 -16.66
CA GLY A 218 5.80 13.19 -15.21
C GLY A 218 6.95 12.31 -14.67
N GLN A 219 7.62 11.52 -15.51
CA GLN A 219 8.74 10.65 -15.09
C GLN A 219 10.11 11.18 -15.48
N VAL A 220 10.17 12.10 -16.45
CA VAL A 220 11.42 12.59 -17.04
C VAL A 220 11.42 14.11 -17.12
N GLU A 221 12.61 14.69 -16.99
CA GLU A 221 12.88 16.08 -17.37
C GLU A 221 13.87 16.06 -18.54
N VAL A 222 13.42 16.52 -19.71
CA VAL A 222 14.21 16.41 -20.94
C VAL A 222 14.78 17.76 -21.34
N SER A 223 16.10 17.81 -21.50
CA SER A 223 16.83 19.00 -21.93
C SER A 223 17.62 18.72 -23.21
N VAL A 224 17.77 19.75 -24.04
CA VAL A 224 18.56 19.70 -25.28
C VAL A 224 19.88 20.43 -25.03
N ALA A 225 20.99 19.86 -25.50
CA ALA A 225 22.29 20.54 -25.50
C ALA A 225 22.89 20.60 -26.91
N GLU A 226 23.50 21.76 -27.20
CA GLU A 226 24.45 21.91 -28.29
C GLU A 226 25.83 21.61 -27.74
N VAL A 227 26.47 20.60 -28.32
CA VAL A 227 27.78 20.14 -27.86
C VAL A 227 28.78 20.22 -28.99
N ASN A 228 29.92 20.84 -28.72
CA ASN A 228 31.02 20.96 -29.69
C ASN A 228 32.11 19.90 -29.48
N ASP A 229 32.21 19.33 -28.28
CA ASP A 229 33.19 18.28 -27.93
C ASP A 229 32.49 17.10 -27.24
N LEU A 230 32.75 15.88 -27.71
CA LEU A 230 32.26 14.64 -27.10
C LEU A 230 32.60 14.53 -25.60
N LYS A 231 33.67 15.17 -25.14
CA LYS A 231 34.03 15.20 -23.71
C LYS A 231 32.99 15.92 -22.85
N GLU A 232 32.29 16.91 -23.38
CA GLU A 232 31.23 17.64 -22.65
C GLU A 232 30.04 16.71 -22.36
N ILE A 233 29.69 15.83 -23.31
CA ILE A 233 28.67 14.78 -23.11
C ILE A 233 29.09 13.80 -22.00
N LEU A 234 30.34 13.34 -22.04
CA LEU A 234 30.82 12.32 -21.11
C LEU A 234 30.97 12.86 -19.68
N SER A 235 31.19 14.17 -19.51
CA SER A 235 31.36 14.82 -18.22
C SER A 235 30.09 15.44 -17.65
N ASP A 236 28.94 15.31 -18.33
CA ASP A 236 27.65 15.75 -17.80
C ASP A 236 27.25 14.86 -16.60
N GLU A 237 27.34 15.43 -15.40
CA GLU A 237 26.94 14.82 -14.12
C GLU A 237 25.48 15.12 -13.76
N GLU A 238 24.83 16.06 -14.46
CA GLU A 238 23.43 16.43 -14.22
C GLU A 238 22.46 15.50 -14.97
N ALA A 239 22.92 14.90 -16.08
CA ALA A 239 22.14 13.96 -16.87
C ALA A 239 22.24 12.52 -16.32
N ASP A 240 21.09 11.95 -15.95
CA ASP A 240 20.97 10.52 -15.62
C ASP A 240 21.07 9.66 -16.89
N ILE A 241 20.48 10.15 -17.99
CA ILE A 241 20.44 9.46 -19.29
C ILE A 241 20.84 10.45 -20.39
N ILE A 242 21.65 9.99 -21.35
CA ILE A 242 22.00 10.78 -22.53
C ILE A 242 21.53 10.06 -23.80
N ILE A 243 20.86 10.79 -24.67
CA ILE A 243 20.38 10.30 -25.97
C ILE A 243 21.10 11.07 -27.07
N THR A 244 21.74 10.34 -27.99
CA THR A 244 22.49 10.90 -29.11
C THR A 244 21.98 10.35 -30.44
N ASN A 245 22.10 11.10 -31.55
CA ASN A 245 21.86 10.57 -32.91
C ASN A 245 23.11 9.96 -33.58
N PHE A 246 24.20 9.82 -32.82
CA PHE A 246 25.49 9.31 -33.29
C PHE A 246 26.09 8.37 -32.24
N SER A 247 26.94 7.45 -32.69
CA SER A 247 27.64 6.53 -31.78
C SER A 247 28.72 7.27 -30.98
N VAL A 248 28.68 7.13 -29.66
CA VAL A 248 29.74 7.59 -28.77
C VAL A 248 30.76 6.46 -28.61
N PRO A 249 32.06 6.67 -28.87
CA PRO A 249 33.07 5.60 -28.93
C PRO A 249 33.52 5.07 -27.55
N PHE A 250 32.81 5.40 -26.47
CA PHE A 250 33.16 5.02 -25.11
C PHE A 250 31.98 4.26 -24.48
N ASP A 251 32.25 3.04 -24.02
CA ASP A 251 31.28 2.17 -23.32
C ASP A 251 31.11 2.55 -21.82
N ASP A 252 31.71 3.66 -21.36
CA ASP A 252 31.88 3.95 -19.93
C ASP A 252 30.65 4.55 -19.22
N LYS A 253 29.49 4.68 -19.89
CA LYS A 253 28.23 5.06 -19.23
C LYS A 253 27.08 4.15 -19.66
N ASP A 254 26.53 3.39 -18.70
CA ASP A 254 25.41 2.45 -18.88
C ASP A 254 24.11 3.11 -19.40
N HIS A 255 24.06 4.44 -19.45
CA HIS A 255 22.87 5.23 -19.79
C HIS A 255 23.07 6.19 -20.98
N ILE A 256 24.05 5.94 -21.85
CA ILE A 256 24.17 6.64 -23.15
C ILE A 256 23.53 5.78 -24.26
N PHE A 257 22.51 6.33 -24.93
CA PHE A 257 21.78 5.65 -26.00
C PHE A 257 21.94 6.39 -27.32
N ALA A 258 22.63 5.74 -28.27
CA ALA A 258 22.63 6.17 -29.66
C ALA A 258 21.35 5.69 -30.35
N ILE A 259 20.55 6.65 -30.81
CA ILE A 259 19.43 6.47 -31.74
C ILE A 259 19.86 6.96 -33.13
N ASN A 260 19.07 6.65 -34.16
CA ASN A 260 19.32 7.20 -35.50
C ASN A 260 18.66 8.58 -35.60
N ASP A 261 17.63 8.75 -36.44
CA ASP A 261 16.93 10.03 -36.55
C ASP A 261 15.83 10.18 -35.49
N LEU A 262 14.84 9.29 -35.50
CA LEU A 262 13.75 9.27 -34.51
C LEU A 262 13.79 7.99 -33.68
N PRO A 263 13.37 8.04 -32.40
CA PRO A 263 13.30 6.84 -31.56
C PRO A 263 12.36 5.80 -32.16
N THR A 264 12.88 4.61 -32.42
CA THR A 264 12.04 3.47 -32.78
C THR A 264 11.42 2.84 -31.54
N ALA A 265 10.43 1.96 -31.72
CA ALA A 265 9.87 1.18 -30.61
C ALA A 265 10.94 0.35 -29.85
N LYS A 266 12.04 -0.03 -30.52
CA LYS A 266 13.15 -0.73 -29.86
C LYS A 266 13.94 0.22 -28.96
N ASP A 267 14.17 1.44 -29.41
CA ASP A 267 14.90 2.47 -28.66
C ASP A 267 14.09 2.90 -27.45
N MET A 268 12.79 3.16 -27.64
CA MET A 268 11.86 3.50 -26.55
C MET A 268 11.83 2.44 -25.44
N ARG A 269 11.87 1.14 -25.79
CA ARG A 269 11.96 0.08 -24.78
C ARG A 269 13.24 0.14 -23.97
N LYS A 270 14.39 0.41 -24.60
CA LYS A 270 15.67 0.54 -23.89
C LYS A 270 15.67 1.74 -22.95
N ILE A 271 15.17 2.88 -23.44
CA ILE A 271 15.05 4.11 -22.67
C ILE A 271 14.13 3.89 -21.47
N MET A 272 12.98 3.23 -21.67
CA MET A 272 12.07 2.85 -20.58
C MET A 272 12.76 1.99 -19.51
N TYR A 273 13.56 0.99 -19.90
CA TYR A 273 14.30 0.18 -18.93
C TYR A 273 15.32 1.01 -18.15
N ALA A 274 16.04 1.92 -18.80
CA ALA A 274 17.00 2.80 -18.14
C ALA A 274 16.32 3.78 -17.17
N ILE A 275 15.19 4.37 -17.56
CA ILE A 275 14.37 5.24 -16.68
C ILE A 275 13.97 4.45 -15.42
N HIS A 276 13.47 3.24 -15.57
CA HIS A 276 13.08 2.41 -14.43
C HIS A 276 14.26 1.97 -13.55
N GLU A 277 15.45 1.78 -14.14
CA GLU A 277 16.66 1.47 -13.38
C GLU A 277 17.07 2.65 -12.49
N VAL A 278 17.17 3.86 -13.06
CA VAL A 278 17.46 5.10 -12.33
C VAL A 278 16.41 5.34 -11.24
N GLN A 279 15.13 5.21 -11.56
CA GLN A 279 14.04 5.35 -10.58
C GLN A 279 14.13 4.31 -9.46
N HIS A 280 14.42 3.04 -9.77
CA HIS A 280 14.56 1.98 -8.77
C HIS A 280 15.70 2.26 -7.78
N GLU A 281 16.77 2.91 -8.22
CA GLU A 281 17.82 3.34 -7.31
C GLU A 281 17.34 4.44 -6.36
N ALA A 282 16.58 5.40 -6.89
CA ALA A 282 15.96 6.46 -6.09
C ALA A 282 14.93 5.91 -5.09
N THR A 283 14.22 4.84 -5.43
CA THR A 283 13.22 4.27 -4.51
C THR A 283 13.82 3.61 -3.27
N LYS A 284 15.12 3.32 -3.23
CA LYS A 284 15.78 2.79 -2.02
C LYS A 284 15.65 3.72 -0.80
N TYR A 285 15.39 5.01 -1.04
CA TYR A 285 15.20 6.02 0.00
C TYR A 285 13.73 6.24 0.38
N LEU A 286 12.79 5.69 -0.42
CA LEU A 286 11.36 5.63 -0.14
C LEU A 286 10.97 4.29 0.47
#